data_AF-A0AAV0KFS8-F1
#
_entry.id   AF-A0AAV0KFS8-F1
#
_cell.length_a   1.000
_cell.length_b   1.000
_cell.length_c   1.000
_cell.angle_alpha   90.00
_cell.angle_beta   90.00
_cell.angle_gamma   90.00
#
_symmetry.space_group_name_H-M   'P 1'
#
loop_
_entity.id
_entity.type
_entity.pdbx_description
1 polymer ?
#
loop_
_entity_poly.entity_id
_entity_poly.type
_entity_poly.pdbx_seq_one_letter_code
_entity_poly.pdbx_strand_id
1 'polypeptide(L)'
;MLHIQVTHVTCRWWKELALTEKLEFARDRLNESFLWGVSLIQEPQFSYCRKIMSKLVCLINAVDDVYDVYGSPDELQLFTAAILRWDAEELDELPEYMKICFMAVYNTANELAYYTIKQQGFNCLPYLKQAVRIRTINTLLIN
;
A
#
# COMPACT_ATOMS: atom_id res chain seq x y z
N MET A 1 7.30 7.91 -23.17
CA MET A 1 6.12 8.74 -22.82
C MET A 1 5.21 8.13 -21.74
N LEU A 2 4.92 6.82 -21.76
CA LEU A 2 4.08 6.16 -20.72
C LEU A 2 4.66 6.23 -19.29
N HIS A 3 5.99 6.22 -19.14
CA HIS A 3 6.64 6.18 -17.83
C HIS A 3 6.49 7.48 -17.01
N ILE A 4 6.66 8.65 -17.64
CA ILE A 4 6.57 9.96 -16.95
C ILE A 4 5.15 10.25 -16.45
N GLN A 5 4.12 9.82 -17.20
CA GLN A 5 2.72 10.03 -16.83
C GLN A 5 2.31 9.23 -15.59
N VAL A 6 2.84 8.01 -15.40
CA VAL A 6 2.50 7.20 -14.23
C VAL A 6 3.13 7.79 -12.97
N THR A 7 4.42 8.17 -13.02
CA THR A 7 5.09 8.83 -11.89
C THR A 7 4.35 10.09 -11.45
N HIS A 8 3.92 10.93 -12.40
CA HIS A 8 3.20 12.16 -12.08
C HIS A 8 1.81 11.90 -11.45
N VAL A 9 1.08 10.88 -11.92
CA VAL A 9 -0.22 10.48 -11.34
C VAL A 9 -0.04 9.89 -9.95
N THR A 10 0.97 9.05 -9.73
CA THR A 10 1.26 8.48 -8.40
C THR A 10 1.71 9.55 -7.42
N CYS A 11 2.56 10.50 -7.84
CA CYS A 11 2.94 11.66 -7.01
C CYS A 11 1.74 12.53 -6.63
N ARG A 12 0.84 12.82 -7.59
CA ARG A 12 -0.35 13.62 -7.30
C ARG A 12 -1.28 12.89 -6.33
N TRP A 13 -1.55 11.61 -6.58
CA TRP A 13 -2.36 10.77 -5.71
C TRP A 13 -1.77 10.69 -4.29
N TRP A 14 -0.44 10.54 -4.17
CA TRP A 14 0.25 10.52 -2.87
C TRP A 14 0.03 11.81 -2.07
N LYS A 15 0.12 12.96 -2.74
CA LYS A 15 -0.16 14.28 -2.16
C LYS A 15 -1.64 14.46 -1.81
N GLU A 16 -2.55 13.99 -2.67
CA GLU A 16 -4.02 14.11 -2.49
C GLU A 16 -4.57 13.27 -1.34
N LEU A 17 -3.93 12.16 -0.96
CA LEU A 17 -4.34 11.39 0.22
C LEU A 17 -4.06 12.09 1.56
N ALA A 18 -3.47 13.29 1.54
CA ALA A 18 -2.92 13.96 2.72
C ALA A 18 -1.89 13.10 3.50
N LEU A 19 -1.39 12.02 2.89
CA LEU A 19 -0.34 11.16 3.46
C LEU A 19 0.96 11.92 3.62
N THR A 20 1.26 12.91 2.77
CA THR A 20 2.49 13.70 2.93
C THR A 20 2.52 14.58 4.17
N GLU A 21 1.37 15.05 4.67
CA GLU A 21 1.31 15.88 5.90
C GLU A 21 1.15 15.02 7.16
N LYS A 22 0.45 13.88 7.04
CA LYS A 22 0.21 12.98 8.19
C LYS A 22 1.24 11.84 8.32
N LEU A 23 1.98 11.55 7.26
CA LEU A 23 3.09 10.60 7.20
C LEU A 23 4.37 11.30 6.74
N GLU A 24 4.69 12.47 7.28
CA GLU A 24 5.95 13.19 7.00
C GLU A 24 7.20 12.32 7.29
N PHE A 25 7.06 11.30 8.14
CA PHE A 25 8.11 10.32 8.43
C PHE A 25 8.36 9.33 7.28
N ALA A 26 7.39 9.11 6.39
CA ALA A 26 7.51 8.14 5.30
C ALA A 26 8.40 8.70 4.19
N ARG A 27 9.41 7.92 3.79
CA ARG A 27 10.38 8.32 2.78
C ARG A 27 9.73 8.38 1.40
N ASP A 28 10.02 9.45 0.65
CA ASP A 28 9.61 9.54 -0.75
C ASP A 28 10.39 8.52 -1.61
N ARG A 29 9.77 7.36 -1.83
CA ARG A 29 10.27 6.27 -2.69
C ARG A 29 9.40 6.08 -3.93
N LEU A 30 8.78 7.15 -4.42
CA LEU A 30 7.82 7.08 -5.52
C LEU A 30 8.44 6.53 -6.82
N ASN A 31 9.70 6.88 -7.11
CA ASN A 31 10.43 6.38 -8.27
C ASN A 31 10.77 4.88 -8.16
N GLU A 32 11.22 4.42 -6.99
CA GLU A 32 11.50 3.00 -6.73
C GLU A 32 10.22 2.17 -6.81
N SER A 33 9.14 2.66 -6.19
CA SER A 33 7.83 2.01 -6.19
C SER A 33 7.21 1.93 -7.60
N PHE A 34 7.47 2.94 -8.42
CA PHE A 34 7.12 2.89 -9.84
C PHE A 34 7.90 1.80 -10.59
N LEU A 35 9.23 1.73 -10.40
CA LEU A 35 10.07 0.69 -11.01
C LEU A 35 9.60 -0.72 -10.63
N TRP A 36 9.21 -0.94 -9.37
CA TRP A 36 8.59 -2.19 -8.93
C TRP A 36 7.27 -2.49 -9.66
N GLY A 37 6.36 -1.52 -9.74
CA GLY A 37 5.07 -1.73 -10.45
C GLY A 37 5.24 -2.03 -11.94
N VAL A 38 6.21 -1.41 -12.62
CA VAL A 38 6.56 -1.73 -14.01
C VAL A 38 7.19 -3.11 -14.14
N SER A 39 8.04 -3.50 -13.18
CA SER A 39 8.73 -4.79 -13.19
C SER A 39 7.77 -5.96 -12.95
N LEU A 40 6.73 -5.75 -12.13
CA LEU A 40 5.73 -6.77 -11.79
C LEU A 40 4.69 -7.00 -12.91
N ILE A 41 4.41 -6.00 -13.74
CA ILE A 41 3.38 -6.09 -14.79
C ILE A 41 3.94 -5.48 -16.08
N GLN A 42 4.66 -6.31 -16.85
CA GLN A 42 5.44 -5.87 -18.01
C GLN A 42 4.55 -5.58 -19.23
N GLU A 43 3.38 -6.22 -19.33
CA GLU A 43 2.59 -6.22 -20.55
C GLU A 43 1.87 -4.87 -20.76
N PRO A 44 2.08 -4.16 -21.89
CA PRO A 44 1.62 -2.80 -22.10
C PRO A 44 0.13 -2.57 -21.85
N GLN A 45 -0.72 -3.55 -22.18
CA GLN A 45 -2.17 -3.50 -22.03
C GLN A 45 -2.65 -3.34 -20.57
N PHE A 46 -1.84 -3.70 -19.58
CA PHE A 46 -2.20 -3.60 -18.16
C PHE A 46 -1.74 -2.29 -17.51
N SER A 47 -1.79 -1.19 -18.28
CA SER A 47 -1.34 0.13 -17.81
C SER A 47 -2.06 0.63 -16.55
N TYR A 48 -3.34 0.29 -16.39
CA TYR A 48 -4.10 0.64 -15.19
C TYR A 48 -3.70 -0.22 -13.98
N CYS A 49 -3.55 -1.54 -14.15
CA CYS A 49 -3.04 -2.41 -13.09
C CYS A 49 -1.65 -1.97 -12.62
N ARG A 50 -0.75 -1.59 -13.54
CA ARG A 50 0.56 -1.02 -13.19
C ARG A 50 0.45 0.20 -12.30
N LYS A 51 -0.44 1.13 -12.65
CA LYS A 51 -0.66 2.35 -11.85
C LYS A 51 -1.09 2.02 -10.43
N ILE A 52 -2.09 1.15 -10.26
CA ILE A 52 -2.56 0.77 -8.92
C ILE A 52 -1.50 -0.05 -8.17
N MET A 53 -0.78 -0.93 -8.85
CA MET A 53 0.29 -1.72 -8.23
C MET A 53 1.43 -0.82 -7.74
N SER A 54 1.85 0.19 -8.52
CA SER A 54 2.83 1.18 -8.07
C SER A 54 2.35 1.92 -6.82
N LYS A 55 1.06 2.29 -6.74
CA LYS A 55 0.48 2.89 -5.53
C LYS A 55 0.55 1.96 -4.32
N LEU A 56 0.22 0.68 -4.50
CA LEU A 56 0.33 -0.34 -3.45
C LEU A 56 1.77 -0.49 -2.95
N VAL A 57 2.76 -0.53 -3.85
CA VAL A 57 4.18 -0.59 -3.45
C VAL A 57 4.59 0.65 -2.65
N CYS A 58 4.12 1.85 -3.02
CA CYS A 58 4.38 3.06 -2.25
C CYS A 58 3.84 2.93 -0.82
N LEU A 59 2.61 2.42 -0.68
CA LEU A 59 1.98 2.25 0.62
C LEU A 59 2.66 1.17 1.46
N ILE A 60 3.11 0.07 0.85
CA ILE A 60 3.89 -0.96 1.54
C ILE A 60 5.19 -0.38 2.09
N ASN A 61 5.89 0.46 1.33
CA ASN A 61 7.09 1.13 1.82
C ASN A 61 6.78 2.08 2.99
N ALA A 62 5.64 2.78 2.97
CA ALA A 62 5.23 3.61 4.10
C ALA A 62 4.84 2.78 5.33
N VAL A 63 4.22 1.61 5.13
CA VAL A 63 4.01 0.64 6.21
C VAL A 63 5.36 0.20 6.77
N ASP A 64 6.35 -0.13 5.94
CA ASP A 64 7.68 -0.51 6.43
C ASP A 64 8.32 0.61 7.28
N ASP A 65 8.22 1.88 6.86
CA ASP A 65 8.71 3.02 7.66
C ASP A 65 7.96 3.18 9.00
N VAL A 66 6.68 2.80 9.07
CA VAL A 66 5.94 2.71 10.35
C VAL A 66 6.58 1.67 11.27
N TYR A 67 6.90 0.47 10.78
CA TYR A 67 7.49 -0.60 11.61
C TYR A 67 8.95 -0.34 11.99
N ASP A 68 9.74 0.26 11.10
CA ASP A 68 11.19 0.41 11.31
C ASP A 68 11.58 1.67 12.09
N VAL A 69 10.77 2.74 12.02
CA VAL A 69 11.19 4.07 12.50
C VAL A 69 10.19 4.70 13.46
N TYR A 70 8.89 4.62 13.17
CA TYR A 70 7.92 5.52 13.80
C TYR A 70 7.03 4.86 14.86
N GLY A 71 6.56 3.65 14.63
CA GLY A 71 5.60 2.98 15.50
C GLY A 71 6.23 2.46 16.79
N SER A 72 5.55 2.67 17.90
CA SER A 72 5.92 2.02 19.17
C SER A 72 5.50 0.55 19.19
N PRO A 73 6.14 -0.33 19.97
CA PRO A 73 5.82 -1.75 20.00
C PRO A 73 4.33 -2.06 20.24
N ASP A 74 3.68 -1.32 21.13
CA ASP A 74 2.26 -1.51 21.44
C ASP A 74 1.35 -1.12 20.25
N GLU A 75 1.65 0.00 19.59
CA GLU A 75 0.93 0.42 18.38
C GLU A 75 1.15 -0.56 17.23
N LEU A 76 2.37 -1.09 17.06
CA LEU A 76 2.68 -2.06 16.01
C LEU A 76 1.94 -3.39 16.20
N GLN A 77 1.71 -3.83 17.44
CA GLN A 77 0.88 -5.01 17.71
C GLN A 77 -0.56 -4.80 17.26
N LEU A 78 -1.16 -3.66 17.61
CA LEU A 78 -2.52 -3.30 17.19
C LEU A 78 -2.60 -3.17 15.67
N PHE A 79 -1.60 -2.54 15.04
CA PHE A 79 -1.56 -2.36 13.60
C PHE A 79 -1.42 -3.69 12.85
N THR A 80 -0.61 -4.60 13.40
CA THR A 80 -0.46 -5.97 12.88
C THR A 80 -1.78 -6.71 12.96
N ALA A 81 -2.48 -6.64 14.11
CA ALA A 81 -3.78 -7.26 14.28
C ALA A 81 -4.79 -6.73 13.25
N ALA A 82 -4.80 -5.43 12.99
CA ALA A 82 -5.64 -4.81 11.96
C ALA A 82 -5.32 -5.33 10.55
N ILE A 83 -4.04 -5.41 10.17
CA ILE A 83 -3.58 -5.97 8.87
C ILE A 83 -3.97 -7.45 8.74
N LEU A 84 -3.82 -8.23 9.81
CA LEU A 84 -4.17 -9.65 9.81
C LEU A 84 -5.69 -9.83 9.67
N ARG A 85 -6.50 -9.07 10.41
CA ARG A 85 -7.97 -9.12 10.29
C ARG A 85 -8.43 -8.63 8.92
N TRP A 86 -7.74 -7.64 8.35
CA TRP A 86 -8.09 -6.96 7.11
C TRP A 86 -9.52 -6.40 7.14
N ASP A 87 -9.84 -5.70 8.22
CA ASP A 87 -11.16 -5.12 8.48
C ASP A 87 -11.03 -3.64 8.82
N ALA A 88 -11.78 -2.82 8.11
CA ALA A 88 -11.78 -1.36 8.22
C ALA A 88 -12.76 -0.84 9.28
N GLU A 89 -13.64 -1.69 9.82
CA GLU A 89 -14.64 -1.30 10.82
C GLU A 89 -14.04 -1.21 12.24
N GLU A 90 -12.95 -1.92 12.49
CA GLU A 90 -12.32 -2.00 13.82
C GLU A 90 -10.94 -1.34 13.81
N LEU A 91 -10.88 -0.02 13.65
CA LEU A 91 -9.62 0.75 13.68
C LEU A 91 -9.55 1.75 14.84
N ASP A 92 -10.53 1.75 15.74
CA ASP A 92 -10.68 2.82 16.74
C ASP A 92 -9.49 2.95 17.69
N GLU A 93 -8.87 1.81 18.03
CA GLU A 93 -7.72 1.71 18.94
C GLU A 93 -6.40 2.18 18.31
N LEU A 94 -6.34 2.34 16.98
CA LEU A 94 -5.13 2.77 16.30
C LEU A 94 -4.93 4.29 16.40
N PRO A 95 -3.68 4.77 16.41
CA PRO A 95 -3.38 6.17 16.14
C PRO A 95 -3.90 6.61 14.77
N GLU A 96 -4.29 7.88 14.64
CA GLU A 96 -4.86 8.45 13.41
C GLU A 96 -3.98 8.20 12.16
N TYR A 97 -2.65 8.31 12.29
CA TYR A 97 -1.74 8.08 11.16
C TYR A 97 -1.76 6.62 10.68
N MET A 98 -1.88 5.65 11.61
CA MET A 98 -1.99 4.22 11.29
C MET A 98 -3.33 3.90 10.66
N LYS A 99 -4.43 4.51 11.13
CA LYS A 99 -5.76 4.36 10.50
C LYS A 99 -5.70 4.79 9.04
N ILE A 100 -5.08 5.94 8.77
CA ILE A 100 -4.95 6.47 7.41
C ILE A 100 -4.07 5.57 6.55
N CYS A 101 -2.95 5.09 7.08
CA CYS A 101 -2.07 4.15 6.39
C CYS A 101 -2.82 2.85 6.03
N PHE A 102 -3.52 2.26 7.00
CA PHE A 102 -4.35 1.06 6.79
C PHE A 102 -5.42 1.30 5.73
N MET A 103 -6.19 2.39 5.85
CA MET A 103 -7.27 2.70 4.92
C MET A 103 -6.75 2.94 3.50
N ALA A 104 -5.57 3.56 3.35
CA ALA A 104 -4.95 3.75 2.06
C ALA A 104 -4.56 2.40 1.42
N VAL A 105 -3.96 1.47 2.17
CA VAL A 105 -3.65 0.10 1.71
C VAL A 105 -4.93 -0.65 1.36
N TYR A 106 -5.91 -0.64 2.26
CA TYR A 106 -7.18 -1.34 2.12
C TYR A 106 -7.94 -0.89 0.88
N ASN A 107 -8.12 0.43 0.71
CA ASN A 107 -8.87 0.99 -0.42
C ASN A 107 -8.16 0.72 -1.75
N THR A 108 -6.84 0.89 -1.81
CA THR A 108 -6.07 0.67 -3.03
C THR A 108 -6.06 -0.81 -3.45
N ALA A 109 -5.99 -1.73 -2.48
CA ALA A 109 -6.05 -3.16 -2.75
C ALA A 109 -7.43 -3.59 -3.26
N ASN A 110 -8.50 -3.05 -2.66
CA ASN A 110 -9.87 -3.30 -3.11
C ASN A 110 -10.14 -2.68 -4.49
N GLU A 111 -9.57 -1.51 -4.81
CA GLU A 111 -9.64 -0.92 -6.15
C GLU A 111 -9.06 -1.89 -7.21
N LEU A 112 -7.87 -2.45 -6.95
CA LEU A 112 -7.24 -3.39 -7.86
C LEU A 112 -8.04 -4.70 -7.99
N ALA A 113 -8.55 -5.21 -6.88
CA ALA A 113 -9.38 -6.41 -6.86
C ALA A 113 -10.66 -6.23 -7.67
N TYR A 114 -11.36 -5.12 -7.47
CA TYR A 114 -12.57 -4.80 -8.23
C TYR A 114 -12.26 -4.69 -9.74
N TYR A 115 -11.16 -4.02 -10.09
CA TYR A 115 -10.75 -3.91 -11.49
C TYR A 115 -10.46 -5.27 -12.13
N THR A 116 -9.69 -6.13 -11.46
CA THR A 116 -9.33 -7.46 -11.98
C THR A 116 -10.53 -8.39 -12.11
N ILE A 117 -11.48 -8.32 -11.17
CA ILE A 117 -12.76 -9.05 -11.28
C ILE A 117 -13.52 -8.56 -12.51
N LYS A 118 -13.66 -7.23 -12.67
CA LYS A 118 -14.42 -6.65 -13.77
C LYS A 118 -13.83 -6.96 -15.15
N GLN A 119 -12.51 -6.94 -15.28
CA GLN A 119 -11.85 -7.10 -16.58
C GLN A 119 -11.52 -8.55 -16.95
N GLN A 120 -11.26 -9.40 -15.95
CA GLN A 120 -10.72 -10.75 -16.17
C GLN A 120 -11.51 -11.84 -15.43
N GLY A 121 -12.51 -11.48 -14.62
CA GLY A 121 -13.20 -12.44 -13.75
C GLY A 121 -12.30 -12.99 -12.63
N PHE A 122 -11.14 -12.38 -12.39
CA PHE A 122 -10.15 -12.86 -11.43
C PHE A 122 -10.12 -11.97 -10.19
N ASN A 123 -10.22 -12.59 -9.01
CA ASN A 123 -10.11 -11.85 -7.75
C ASN A 123 -8.68 -11.90 -7.22
N CYS A 124 -7.93 -10.80 -7.36
CA CYS A 124 -6.56 -10.72 -6.86
C CYS A 124 -6.47 -10.42 -5.35
N LEU A 125 -7.57 -10.06 -4.67
CA LEU A 125 -7.55 -9.61 -3.28
C LEU A 125 -6.92 -10.61 -2.31
N PRO A 126 -7.20 -11.93 -2.36
CA PRO A 126 -6.59 -12.88 -1.44
C PRO A 126 -5.05 -12.90 -1.53
N TYR A 127 -4.51 -12.74 -2.73
CA TYR A 127 -3.06 -12.69 -2.96
C TYR A 127 -2.45 -11.39 -2.44
N LEU A 128 -3.14 -10.26 -2.62
CA LEU A 128 -2.70 -8.97 -2.07
C LEU A 128 -2.68 -9.00 -0.54
N LYS A 129 -3.76 -9.53 0.08
CA LYS A 129 -3.83 -9.72 1.54
C LYS A 129 -2.66 -10.58 2.02
N GLN A 130 -2.41 -11.70 1.35
CA GLN A 130 -1.31 -12.59 1.71
C GLN A 130 0.07 -11.90 1.59
N ALA A 131 0.30 -11.14 0.52
CA ALA A 131 1.55 -10.42 0.32
C ALA A 131 1.80 -9.37 1.43
N VAL A 132 0.78 -8.58 1.78
CA VAL A 132 0.89 -7.59 2.86
C VAL A 132 1.11 -8.29 4.21
N ARG A 133 0.38 -9.37 4.51
CA ARG A 133 0.57 -10.15 5.74
C ARG A 133 1.99 -10.71 5.87
N ILE A 134 2.51 -11.35 4.82
CA ILE A 134 3.87 -11.90 4.81
C ILE A 134 4.89 -10.78 5.05
N ARG A 135 4.72 -9.62 4.38
CA ARG A 135 5.61 -8.48 4.57
C ARG A 135 5.59 -8.01 6.01
N THR A 136 4.41 -7.76 6.58
CA THR A 136 4.25 -7.30 7.97
C THR A 136 4.84 -8.28 8.98
N ILE A 137 4.58 -9.59 8.84
CA ILE A 137 5.14 -10.61 9.73
C ILE A 137 6.67 -10.67 9.62
N ASN A 138 7.22 -10.61 8.40
CA ASN A 138 8.66 -10.62 8.22
C ASN A 138 9.33 -9.37 8.80
N THR A 139 8.72 -8.20 8.67
CA THR A 139 9.26 -6.97 9.27
C THR A 139 9.25 -7.04 10.81
N LEU A 140 8.27 -7.68 11.42
CA LEU A 140 8.25 -7.93 12.88
C LEU A 140 9.26 -8.97 13.38
N LEU A 141 9.69 -9.91 12.53
CA LEU A 141 10.62 -10.99 12.92
C LEU A 141 12.10 -10.61 12.75
N ILE A 142 12.39 -9.47 12.12
CA ILE A 142 13.75 -9.03 11.77
C ILE A 142 14.21 -7.84 12.65
N ASN A 143 13.32 -7.25 13.44
CA ASN A 143 13.59 -6.20 14.44
C ASN A 143 13.44 -6.75 15.86
#